data_AF-A0A380E4J7-F1
#
_entry.id   AF-A0A380E4J7-F1
#
_cell.length_a   1.000
_cell.length_b   1.000
_cell.length_c   1.000
_cell.angle_alpha   90.00
_cell.angle_beta   90.00
_cell.angle_gamma   90.00
#
_symmetry.space_group_name_H-M   'P 1'
#
loop_
_entity.id
_entity.type
_entity.pdbx_description
1 polymer ?
#
loop_
_entity_poly.entity_id
_entity_poly.type
_entity_poly.pdbx_seq_one_letter_code
_entity_poly.pdbx_strand_id
1 'polypeptide(L)' 'MYQLLMSKIEQSPFHQYEISNFALDGHESEHNKVYWFNEEYYGFGAGASGYVDGVVIRISIQ' A
#
# COMPACT_ATOMS: atom_id res chain seq x y z
N MET A 1 16.43 12.54 -10.24
CA MET A 1 15.06 12.79 -9.71
C MET A 1 14.84 12.10 -8.36
N TYR A 2 15.12 10.81 -8.23
CA TYR A 2 15.00 10.08 -6.94
C TYR A 2 15.83 10.71 -5.80
N GLN A 3 17.12 10.98 -6.01
CA GLN A 3 17.96 11.61 -4.98
C GLN A 3 17.46 12.98 -4.52
N LEU A 4 16.85 13.77 -5.43
CA LEU A 4 16.25 15.07 -5.09
C LEU A 4 14.99 14.90 -4.23
N LEU A 5 14.21 13.85 -4.47
CA LEU A 5 13.07 13.49 -3.63
C LEU A 5 13.57 13.13 -2.23
N MET A 6 14.56 12.23 -2.14
CA MET A 6 15.13 11.79 -0.86
C MET A 6 15.65 12.98 -0.04
N SER A 7 16.43 13.87 -0.65
CA SER A 7 16.99 15.03 0.05
C SER A 7 15.92 16.00 0.57
N LYS A 8 14.76 16.07 -0.10
CA LYS A 8 13.62 16.90 0.34
C LYS A 8 12.85 16.23 1.48
N ILE A 9 12.71 14.91 1.44
CA ILE A 9 11.99 14.16 2.46
C ILE A 9 12.80 14.08 3.75
N GLU A 10 14.13 13.98 3.70
CA GLU A 10 15.00 14.07 4.88
C GLU A 10 14.83 15.37 5.67
N GLN A 11 14.37 16.45 5.03
CA GLN A 11 14.11 17.74 5.67
C GLN A 11 12.64 17.94 6.04
N SER A 12 11.84 16.89 5.93
CA SER A 12 10.40 16.90 6.13
C SER A 12 10.03 15.98 7.29
N PRO A 13 8.88 16.18 7.96
CA PRO A 13 8.36 15.22 8.92
C PRO A 13 7.85 13.92 8.29
N PHE A 14 7.86 13.80 6.96
CA PHE A 14 7.47 12.57 6.28
C PHE A 14 8.60 11.53 6.37
N HIS A 15 8.25 10.30 6.74
CA HIS A 15 9.15 9.15 6.67
C HIS A 15 8.71 8.19 5.58
N GLN A 16 9.67 7.41 5.08
CA GLN A 16 9.42 6.35 4.12
C GLN A 16 8.93 5.10 4.86
N TYR A 17 7.67 4.72 4.64
CA TYR A 17 7.08 3.52 5.28
C TYR A 17 7.07 2.29 4.36
N GLU A 18 7.31 2.47 3.05
CA GLU A 18 7.48 1.41 2.06
C GLU A 18 8.33 1.90 0.86
N ILE A 19 8.60 1.04 -0.13
CA ILE A 19 9.56 1.32 -1.22
C ILE A 19 9.24 2.61 -1.99
N SER A 20 7.96 2.97 -2.16
CA SER A 20 7.56 4.12 -2.98
C SER A 20 6.73 5.19 -2.26
N ASN A 21 6.26 4.93 -1.04
CA ASN A 21 5.39 5.84 -0.31
C ASN A 21 6.01 6.42 0.97
N PHE A 22 5.56 7.62 1.29
CA PHE A 22 5.96 8.42 2.44
C PHE A 22 4.72 8.96 3.15
N ALA A 23 4.74 9.03 4.47
CA ALA A 23 3.63 9.54 5.27
C ALA A 23 4.15 10.17 6.56
N LEU A 24 3.27 10.85 7.30
CA LEU A 24 3.55 11.21 8.69
C LEU A 24 3.30 9.99 9.58
N ASP A 25 3.92 9.95 10.75
CA ASP A 25 3.65 8.91 11.76
C ASP A 25 2.16 8.79 12.05
N GLY A 26 1.61 7.58 11.86
CA GLY A 26 0.19 7.28 12.07
C GLY A 26 -0.76 7.72 10.95
N HIS A 27 -0.24 8.25 9.84
CA HIS A 27 -1.00 8.61 8.64
C HIS A 27 -0.61 7.74 7.43
N GLU A 28 -0.03 6.58 7.67
CA GLU A 28 0.30 5.67 6.58
C GLU A 28 -0.97 5.03 5.99
N SER A 29 -0.92 4.65 4.71
CA SER A 29 -2.04 3.97 4.06
C SER A 29 -2.12 2.52 4.52
N GLU A 30 -3.15 2.18 5.30
CA GLU A 30 -3.43 0.80 5.71
C GLU A 30 -3.61 -0.13 4.49
N HIS A 31 -4.24 0.34 3.41
CA HIS A 31 -4.39 -0.45 2.20
C HIS A 31 -3.03 -0.83 1.57
N ASN A 32 -2.06 0.08 1.59
CA ASN A 32 -0.72 -0.20 1.06
C ASN A 32 0.05 -1.14 2.00
N LYS A 33 -0.07 -0.93 3.32
CA LYS A 33 0.52 -1.82 4.33
C LYS A 33 0.04 -3.25 4.15
N VAL A 34 -1.27 -3.46 3.94
CA VAL A 34 -1.85 -4.80 3.77
C VAL A 34 -1.23 -5.55 2.58
N TYR A 35 -0.98 -4.87 1.46
CA TYR A 35 -0.23 -5.49 0.34
C TYR A 35 1.20 -5.86 0.71
N TRP A 36 1.90 -5.01 1.46
CA TRP A 36 3.30 -5.24 1.85
C TRP A 36 3.48 -6.31 2.92
N PHE A 37 2.56 -6.37 3.88
CA PHE A 37 2.55 -7.40 4.93
C PHE A 37 1.91 -8.70 4.47
N ASN A 38 1.42 -8.75 3.22
CA ASN A 38 0.73 -9.91 2.66
C ASN A 38 -0.42 -10.36 3.58
N GLU A 39 -1.12 -9.37 4.15
CA GLU A 39 -2.27 -9.59 5.02
C GLU A 39 -3.51 -9.83 4.18
N GLU A 40 -4.49 -10.49 4.80
CA GLU A 40 -5.73 -10.82 4.12
C GLU A 40 -6.58 -9.57 3.88
N TYR A 41 -7.13 -9.45 2.68
CA TYR A 41 -8.06 -8.38 2.34
C TYR A 41 -9.14 -8.84 1.38
N TYR A 42 -10.34 -8.33 1.59
CA TYR A 42 -11.48 -8.56 0.71
C TYR A 42 -11.56 -7.44 -0.33
N GLY A 43 -11.38 -7.80 -1.60
CA GLY A 43 -11.72 -6.92 -2.71
C GLY A 43 -13.21 -7.03 -3.02
N PHE A 44 -13.92 -5.91 -3.13
CA PHE A 44 -15.35 -5.88 -3.50
C PHE A 44 -15.56 -5.09 -4.80
N GLY A 45 -16.46 -5.57 -5.66
CA GLY A 45 -16.83 -4.93 -6.92
C GLY A 45 -16.35 -5.66 -8.18
N ALA A 46 -16.85 -5.25 -9.35
CA ALA A 46 -16.47 -5.82 -10.63
C ALA A 46 -14.97 -5.69 -10.89
N GLY A 47 -14.27 -6.80 -11.10
CA GLY A 47 -12.83 -6.81 -11.35
C GLY A 47 -11.97 -6.63 -10.10
N ALA A 48 -12.57 -6.61 -8.90
CA ALA A 48 -11.83 -6.54 -7.66
C ALA A 48 -11.00 -7.82 -7.44
N SER A 49 -9.82 -7.66 -6.84
CA SER A 49 -9.00 -8.78 -6.36
C SER A 49 -8.95 -8.74 -4.84
N GLY A 50 -9.08 -9.88 -4.18
CA GLY A 50 -8.87 -10.07 -2.75
C GLY A 50 -7.78 -11.11 -2.50
N TYR A 51 -7.30 -11.18 -1.27
CA TYR A 51 -6.32 -12.17 -0.80
C TYR A 51 -6.82 -12.75 0.53
N VAL A 52 -7.15 -14.05 0.56
CA VAL A 52 -7.72 -14.74 1.75
C VAL A 52 -7.17 -16.17 1.79
N ASP A 53 -6.80 -16.67 2.97
CA ASP A 53 -6.23 -18.00 3.19
C ASP A 53 -5.02 -18.31 2.28
N GLY A 54 -4.23 -17.28 1.97
CA GLY A 54 -3.08 -17.39 1.07
C GLY A 54 -3.43 -17.47 -0.43
N VAL A 55 -4.69 -17.29 -0.82
CA VAL A 55 -5.18 -17.41 -2.20
C VAL A 55 -5.68 -16.06 -2.72
N VAL A 56 -5.31 -15.72 -3.95
CA VAL A 56 -5.83 -14.54 -4.65
C VAL A 56 -7.19 -14.86 -5.26
N ILE A 57 -8.22 -14.12 -4.85
CA ILE A 57 -9.60 -14.23 -5.33
C ILE A 57 -9.87 -13.08 -6.29
N ARG A 58 -10.56 -13.32 -7.41
CA ARG A 58 -11.05 -12.26 -8.31
C ARG A 58 -12.56 -12.30 -8.40
N ILE A 59 -13.20 -11.15 -8.19
CA ILE A 59 -14.64 -11.00 -8.39
C ILE A 59 -14.89 -10.58 -9.83
N SER A 60 -15.52 -11.48 -10.60
CA SER A 60 -16.04 -11.17 -11.93
C SER A 60 -17.56 -11.14 -11.85
N ILE A 61 -18.18 -10.10 -12.40
CA ILE A 61 -19.62 -10.07 -12.64
C ILE A 61 -19.81 -10.58 -14.07
N GLN A 62 -20.59 -11.64 -14.25
CA GLN A 62 -21.02 -12.12 -15.57
C GLN A 62 -22.17 -11.26 -16.11
#